data_AF-A0A699WYX4-F1
#
_entry.id   AF-A0A699WYX4-F1
#
_cell.length_a   1.000
_cell.length_b   1.000
_cell.length_c   1.000
_cell.angle_alpha   90.00
_cell.angle_beta   90.00
_cell.angle_gamma   90.00
#
_symmetry.space_group_name_H-M   'P 1'
#
loop_
_entity.id
_entity.type
_entity.pdbx_description
1 polymer ?
#
loop_
_entity_poly.entity_id
_entity_poly.type
_entity_poly.pdbx_seq_one_letter_code
_entity_poly.pdbx_strand_id
1 'polypeptide(L)'
;SSEQELVTSLTSGGALVGAVVAGLIADKHGRKMPIWLACVVFVIGTVLQTAAYHLPQFAVGRFVVGLGVGSAAMVVPLYISELAPAKYRGR
;
A
#
# COMPACT_ATOMS: atom_id res chain seq x y z
N SER A 1 9.59 -24.02 0.75
CA SER A 1 10.05 -22.93 -0.13
C SER A 1 8.91 -22.38 -0.98
N SER A 2 8.23 -23.21 -1.77
CA SER A 2 7.21 -22.77 -2.75
C SER A 2 6.03 -21.98 -2.18
N GLU A 3 5.54 -22.29 -0.97
CA GLU A 3 4.39 -21.58 -0.38
C GLU A 3 4.74 -20.14 0.03
N GLN A 4 5.96 -19.91 0.53
CA GLN A 4 6.43 -18.58 0.89
C GLN A 4 6.69 -17.72 -0.35
N GLU A 5 7.17 -18.33 -1.43
CA GLU A 5 7.37 -17.69 -2.73
C GLU A 5 6.03 -17.26 -3.35
N LEU A 6 5.01 -18.11 -3.29
CA LEU A 6 3.65 -17.78 -3.76
C LEU A 6 3.07 -16.58 -2.98
N VAL A 7 3.18 -16.60 -1.65
CA VAL A 7 2.71 -15.51 -0.80
C VAL A 7 3.47 -14.20 -1.07
N THR A 8 4.77 -14.27 -1.32
CA THR A 8 5.60 -13.10 -1.64
C THR A 8 5.27 -12.55 -3.02
N SER A 9 5.07 -13.41 -4.02
CA SER A 9 4.63 -13.02 -5.36
C SER A 9 3.27 -12.31 -5.33
N LEU A 10 2.31 -12.84 -4.57
CA LEU A 10 1.02 -12.15 -4.34
C LEU A 10 1.22 -10.79 -3.67
N THR A 11 2.09 -10.71 -2.66
CA THR A 11 2.35 -9.43 -1.97
C THR A 11 2.92 -8.39 -2.93
N SER A 12 3.88 -8.76 -3.77
CA SER A 12 4.46 -7.87 -4.79
C SER A 12 3.44 -7.48 -5.86
N GLY A 13 2.59 -8.42 -6.30
CA GLY A 13 1.49 -8.13 -7.22
C GLY A 13 0.48 -7.14 -6.61
N GLY A 14 0.10 -7.35 -5.34
CA GLY A 14 -0.74 -6.43 -4.59
C GLY A 14 -0.09 -5.05 -4.42
N ALA A 15 1.21 -4.99 -4.15
CA ALA A 15 1.93 -3.72 -4.06
C ALA A 15 1.94 -2.93 -5.38
N LEU A 16 2.15 -3.61 -6.51
CA LEU A 16 2.09 -2.98 -7.84
C LEU A 16 0.72 -2.41 -8.14
N VAL A 17 -0.34 -3.20 -7.94
CA VAL A 17 -1.72 -2.76 -8.15
C VAL A 17 -2.07 -1.61 -7.20
N GLY A 18 -1.65 -1.71 -5.94
CA GLY A 18 -1.89 -0.69 -4.92
C GLY A 18 -1.22 0.63 -5.24
N ALA A 19 0.02 0.59 -5.74
CA ALA A 19 0.75 1.77 -6.16
C ALA A 19 0.07 2.46 -7.37
N VAL A 20 -0.39 1.70 -8.36
CA VAL A 20 -1.08 2.26 -9.55
C VAL A 20 -2.41 2.89 -9.15
N VAL A 21 -3.22 2.18 -8.36
CA VAL A 21 -4.52 2.69 -7.89
C VAL A 21 -4.33 3.94 -7.03
N ALA A 22 -3.31 3.97 -6.18
CA ALA A 22 -3.01 5.13 -5.36
C ALA A 22 -2.54 6.34 -6.15
N GLY A 23 -1.74 6.14 -7.21
CA GLY A 23 -1.36 7.22 -8.12
C GLY A 23 -2.58 7.88 -8.76
N LEU A 24 -3.51 7.06 -9.27
CA LEU A 24 -4.76 7.56 -9.89
C LEU A 24 -5.67 8.28 -8.89
N ILE A 25 -5.77 7.78 -7.65
CA ILE A 25 -6.59 8.40 -6.61
C ILE A 25 -5.93 9.69 -6.09
N ALA A 26 -4.60 9.72 -5.96
CA ALA A 26 -3.84 10.88 -5.51
C ALA A 26 -3.95 12.06 -6.49
N ASP A 27 -3.95 11.79 -7.79
CA ASP A 27 -4.16 12.83 -8.81
C ASP A 27 -5.60 13.35 -8.83
N LYS A 28 -6.60 12.53 -8.48
CA LYS A 28 -8.01 12.88 -8.65
C LYS A 28 -8.69 13.49 -7.41
N HIS A 29 -8.29 13.13 -6.19
CA HIS A 29 -9.02 13.47 -4.95
C HIS A 29 -8.27 14.42 -3.97
N GLY A 30 -7.12 14.98 -4.38
CA GLY A 30 -6.32 15.87 -3.54
C GLY A 30 -5.48 15.13 -2.49
N ARG A 31 -4.41 15.75 -2.00
CA ARG A 31 -3.29 15.04 -1.33
C ARG A 31 -3.57 14.41 0.06
N LYS A 32 -4.58 14.84 0.81
CA LYS A 32 -4.88 14.30 2.16
C LYS A 32 -5.74 13.02 2.15
N MET A 33 -6.69 12.91 1.23
CA MET A 33 -7.60 11.76 1.11
C MET A 33 -6.91 10.42 0.80
N PRO A 34 -5.91 10.34 -0.11
CA PRO A 34 -5.25 9.07 -0.44
C PRO A 34 -4.46 8.50 0.74
N ILE A 35 -3.91 9.35 1.63
CA ILE A 35 -3.20 8.90 2.84
C ILE A 35 -4.16 8.19 3.79
N TRP A 36 -5.33 8.79 4.03
CA TRP A 36 -6.36 8.19 4.87
C TRP A 36 -6.88 6.87 4.29
N LEU A 37 -7.13 6.82 2.98
CA LEU A 37 -7.55 5.61 2.29
C LEU A 37 -6.49 4.50 2.38
N ALA A 38 -5.21 4.83 2.17
CA ALA A 38 -4.10 3.89 2.31
C ALA A 38 -4.00 3.32 3.73
N CYS A 39 -4.13 4.17 4.76
CA CYS A 39 -4.17 3.72 6.15
C CYS A 39 -5.34 2.77 6.42
N VAL A 40 -6.56 3.08 5.95
CA VAL A 40 -7.74 2.22 6.14
C VAL A 40 -7.54 0.86 5.47
N VAL A 41 -7.08 0.84 4.22
CA VAL A 41 -6.81 -0.42 3.49
C VAL A 41 -5.72 -1.23 4.19
N PHE A 42 -4.68 -0.57 4.69
CA PHE A 42 -3.60 -1.24 5.43
C PHE A 42 -4.10 -1.87 6.74
N VAL A 43 -4.90 -1.14 7.52
CA VAL A 43 -5.52 -1.66 8.76
C VAL A 43 -6.43 -2.85 8.48
N ILE A 44 -7.25 -2.78 7.43
CA ILE A 44 -8.12 -3.91 7.04
C ILE A 44 -7.27 -5.12 6.66
N GLY A 45 -6.20 -4.91 5.87
CA GLY A 45 -5.29 -5.98 5.47
C GLY A 45 -4.58 -6.64 6.66
N THR A 46 -4.09 -5.85 7.62
CA THR A 46 -3.40 -6.39 8.80
C THR A 46 -4.36 -7.13 9.72
N VAL A 47 -5.58 -6.63 9.93
CA VAL A 47 -6.61 -7.33 10.71
C VAL A 47 -6.97 -8.68 10.07
N LEU A 48 -7.17 -8.72 8.75
CA LEU A 48 -7.42 -9.97 8.02
C LEU A 48 -6.24 -10.95 8.12
N GLN A 49 -5.02 -10.44 8.14
CA GLN A 49 -3.82 -11.25 8.30
C GLN A 49 -3.66 -11.79 9.73
N THR A 50 -3.98 -11.00 10.75
CA THR A 50 -3.93 -11.42 12.16
C THR A 50 -5.02 -12.42 12.51
N ALA A 51 -6.20 -12.31 11.89
CA ALA A 51 -7.32 -13.22 12.07
C ALA A 51 -7.25 -14.48 11.18
N ALA A 52 -6.16 -14.69 10.43
CA ALA A 52 -6.05 -15.80 9.50
C ALA A 52 -5.65 -17.10 10.23
N TYR A 53 -6.49 -18.14 10.10
CA TYR A 53 -6.23 -19.49 10.63
C TYR A 53 -5.78 -20.48 9.56
N HIS A 54 -5.89 -20.11 8.28
CA HIS A 54 -5.54 -20.93 7.12
C HIS A 54 -4.57 -20.20 6.18
N LEU A 55 -3.65 -20.95 5.56
CA LEU A 55 -2.70 -20.44 4.56
C LEU A 55 -3.33 -19.56 3.45
N PRO A 56 -4.45 -19.95 2.81
CA PRO A 56 -5.08 -19.12 1.78
C PRO A 56 -5.61 -17.79 2.33
N GLN A 57 -6.17 -17.76 3.53
CA GLN A 57 -6.61 -16.51 4.17
C GLN A 57 -5.42 -15.60 4.47
N PHE A 58 -4.30 -16.17 4.92
CA PHE A 58 -3.07 -15.43 5.17
C PHE A 58 -2.49 -14.82 3.87
N ALA A 59 -2.54 -15.57 2.76
CA ALA A 59 -2.11 -15.12 1.44
C ALA A 59 -2.98 -13.95 0.91
N VAL A 60 -4.30 -14.03 1.07
CA VAL A 60 -5.22 -12.93 0.72
C VAL A 60 -4.95 -11.71 1.60
N GLY A 61 -4.74 -11.89 2.91
CA GLY A 61 -4.34 -10.81 3.81
C GLY A 61 -3.05 -10.13 3.34
N ARG A 62 -2.06 -10.90 2.86
CA ARG A 62 -0.80 -10.36 2.32
C ARG A 62 -1.02 -9.55 1.05
N PHE A 63 -1.91 -9.98 0.16
CA PHE A 63 -2.28 -9.23 -1.02
C PHE A 63 -2.89 -7.88 -0.67
N VAL A 64 -3.83 -7.86 0.29
CA VAL A 64 -4.50 -6.62 0.76
C VAL A 64 -3.54 -5.68 1.49
N VAL A 65 -2.68 -6.23 2.36
CA VAL A 65 -1.59 -5.46 2.98
C VAL A 65 -0.66 -4.91 1.91
N GLY A 66 -0.33 -5.69 0.89
CA GLY A 66 0.46 -5.27 -0.27
C GLY A 66 -0.16 -4.06 -0.97
N LEU A 67 -1.49 -4.08 -1.22
CA LEU A 67 -2.22 -2.93 -1.78
C LEU A 67 -2.08 -1.68 -0.89
N GLY A 68 -2.22 -1.83 0.42
CA GLY A 68 -2.05 -0.74 1.39
C GLY A 68 -0.62 -0.18 1.44
N VAL A 69 0.39 -1.05 1.45
CA VAL A 69 1.80 -0.63 1.46
C VAL A 69 2.20 0.03 0.14
N GLY A 70 1.81 -0.56 -0.99
CA GLY A 70 2.09 -0.02 -2.32
C GLY A 70 1.47 1.36 -2.51
N SER A 71 0.25 1.56 -2.01
CA SER A 71 -0.40 2.88 -2.03
C SER A 71 0.32 3.90 -1.15
N ALA A 72 0.68 3.53 0.08
CA ALA A 72 1.44 4.40 0.98
C ALA A 72 2.81 4.78 0.38
N ALA A 73 3.53 3.83 -0.22
CA ALA A 73 4.85 4.06 -0.82
C ALA A 73 4.83 5.09 -1.96
N MET A 74 3.71 5.19 -2.69
CA MET A 74 3.53 6.18 -3.76
C MET A 74 3.12 7.56 -3.21
N VAL A 75 2.21 7.57 -2.22
CA VAL A 75 1.61 8.80 -1.68
C VAL A 75 2.55 9.54 -0.72
N VAL A 76 3.34 8.82 0.07
CA VAL A 76 4.28 9.39 1.05
C VAL A 76 5.32 10.33 0.42
N PRO A 77 6.10 9.95 -0.61
CA PRO A 77 7.07 10.85 -1.23
C PRO A 77 6.40 12.04 -1.93
N LEU A 78 5.19 11.85 -2.49
CA LEU A 78 4.38 12.93 -3.07
C LEU A 78 3.98 13.97 -2.01
N TYR A 79 3.48 13.50 -0.86
CA TYR A 79 3.11 14.36 0.26
C TYR A 79 4.32 15.06 0.88
N ILE A 80 5.46 14.37 1.03
CA ILE A 80 6.71 14.97 1.47
C ILE A 80 7.17 16.04 0.48
N SER A 81 7.04 15.80 -0.83
CA SER A 81 7.42 16.76 -1.88
C SER A 81 6.52 18.01 -1.92
N GLU A 82 5.32 17.94 -1.36
CA GLU A 82 4.46 19.10 -1.14
C GLU A 82 4.81 19.89 0.11
N LEU A 83 5.07 19.19 1.21
CA LEU A 83 5.39 19.83 2.48
C LEU A 83 6.79 20.45 2.46
N ALA A 84 7.68 19.90 1.63
CA ALA A 84 9.04 20.38 1.50
C ALA A 84 9.04 21.83 0.97
N PRO A 85 9.61 22.79 1.74
CA PRO A 85 9.82 24.14 1.23
C PRO A 85 10.68 24.07 -0.04
N ALA A 86 10.36 24.89 -1.05
CA ALA A 86 11.01 24.89 -2.37
C ALA A 86 12.56 24.92 -2.31
N LYS A 87 13.13 25.37 -1.19
CA LYS A 87 14.57 25.46 -0.92
C LYS A 87 15.29 24.11 -0.72
N TYR A 88 14.58 23.00 -0.46
CA TYR A 88 15.17 21.69 -0.13
C TYR A 88 14.78 20.55 -1.07
N ARG A 89 14.19 20.84 -2.23
CA ARG A 89 13.83 19.81 -3.22
C ARG A 89 15.11 19.22 -3.84
N GLY A 90 15.44 17.96 -3.52
CA GLY A 90 16.45 17.16 -4.21
C GLY A 90 17.83 17.04 -3.54
N ARG A 91 17.90 16.57 -2.28
CA ARG A 91 19.13 15.99 -1.73
C ARG A 91 18.91 14.53 -1.39
#